data_AF-A0A353Z678-F1
#
_entry.id   AF-A0A353Z678-F1
#
_cell.length_a   1.000
_cell.length_b   1.000
_cell.length_c   1.000
_cell.angle_alpha   90.00
_cell.angle_beta   90.00
_cell.angle_gamma   90.00
#
_symmetry.space_group_name_H-M   'P 1'
#
loop_
_entity.id
_entity.type
_entity.pdbx_description
1 polymer ?
#
loop_
_entity_poly.entity_id
_entity_poly.type
_entity_poly.pdbx_seq_one_letter_code
_entity_poly.pdbx_strand_id
1 'polypeptide(L)'
;MNDNLLEALRLTDLGVSVIPIRPASKVPALRSWSRFQQARADHETLERWFERPETGLAVICGNVSDGLVVRDFDQQDAYDRWAREFRGLADSLPTVRTARGCHVYARVRGSSRTRRFPDGELRGEGAYVVGPPSRHSTGTVYRWRGSPPSSIPFIDTPDRLLLPVLPHSPHHDPWPVSHQQALILGELVTRHLPTGTGQREARLFDLARELKAQQPDCSEEQLRQTFALWWPLAWGIVATKDETTSWTAFQRAWANCRFPHGARWQQAVRLAEGRPAPRLPAALAGVERLKALAGLCAALQEVNDGPFALGCRRAAEFLGTSKNTAARDIEVLVAAGVLVCTKTEFIKAQQAREYVMKLAIQQEIDHAL
;
A
#
# COMPACT_ATOMS: atom_id res chain seq x y z
N MET A 1 14.04 43.36 3.39
CA MET A 1 14.88 42.48 4.22
C MET A 1 14.57 41.06 3.78
N ASN A 2 15.56 40.20 3.53
CA ASN A 2 15.30 38.84 3.07
C ASN A 2 14.88 37.97 4.26
N ASP A 3 13.59 37.62 4.36
CA ASP A 3 13.05 36.84 5.48
C ASP A 3 13.75 35.47 5.63
N ASN A 4 14.18 34.84 4.53
CA ASN A 4 14.94 33.59 4.59
C ASN A 4 16.34 33.79 5.19
N LEU A 5 17.01 34.92 4.93
CA LEU A 5 18.31 35.23 5.54
C LEU A 5 18.17 35.47 7.05
N LEU A 6 17.19 36.27 7.46
CA LEU A 6 16.90 36.50 8.88
C LEU A 6 16.62 35.19 9.61
N GLU A 7 15.85 34.32 8.96
CA GLU A 7 15.51 33.02 9.53
C GLU A 7 16.74 32.10 9.58
N ALA A 8 17.57 32.08 8.54
CA ALA A 8 18.82 31.32 8.50
C ALA A 8 19.80 31.71 9.61
N LEU A 9 19.99 33.01 9.83
CA LEU A 9 20.87 33.54 10.88
C LEU A 9 20.37 33.13 12.27
N ARG A 10 19.10 33.38 12.58
CA ARG A 10 18.53 32.99 13.88
C ARG A 10 18.58 31.48 14.12
N LEU A 11 18.32 30.64 13.10
CA LEU A 11 18.48 29.18 13.26
C LEU A 11 19.94 28.79 13.52
N THR A 12 20.89 29.44 12.86
CA THR A 12 22.32 29.23 13.08
C THR A 12 22.74 29.62 14.50
N ASP A 13 22.21 30.73 15.03
CA ASP A 13 22.42 31.15 16.42
C ASP A 13 21.85 30.14 17.44
N LEU A 14 20.78 29.42 17.07
CA LEU A 14 20.24 28.30 17.85
C LEU A 14 21.05 27.00 17.69
N GLY A 15 22.14 27.03 16.93
CA GLY A 15 22.97 25.87 16.64
C GLY A 15 22.38 24.91 15.62
N VAL A 16 21.60 25.41 14.66
CA VAL A 16 21.01 24.61 13.58
C VAL A 16 21.77 24.85 12.28
N SER A 17 22.21 23.77 11.62
CA SER A 17 22.83 23.83 10.29
C SER A 17 21.76 24.04 9.22
N VAL A 18 21.99 24.98 8.31
CA VAL A 18 21.06 25.33 7.22
C VAL A 18 21.77 25.39 5.87
N ILE A 19 21.02 25.17 4.79
CA ILE A 19 21.50 25.26 3.40
C ILE A 19 20.46 25.92 2.49
N PRO A 20 20.88 26.52 1.37
CA PRO A 20 19.96 27.09 0.40
C PRO A 20 19.36 25.99 -0.46
N ILE A 21 18.09 26.15 -0.81
CA ILE A 21 17.37 25.33 -1.79
C ILE A 21 16.90 26.20 -2.95
N ARG A 22 16.73 25.59 -4.13
CA ARG A 22 16.25 26.32 -5.31
C ARG A 22 14.83 26.83 -5.04
N PRO A 23 14.45 27.98 -5.63
CA PRO A 23 13.14 28.59 -5.43
C PRO A 23 12.00 27.60 -5.67
N ALA A 24 11.01 27.61 -4.78
CA ALA A 24 9.81 26.78 -4.86
C ALA A 24 10.08 25.26 -5.06
N SER A 25 11.23 24.77 -4.59
CA SER A 25 11.66 23.37 -4.75
C SER A 25 12.06 22.76 -3.41
N LYS A 26 12.35 21.45 -3.41
CA LYS A 26 12.97 20.74 -2.26
C LYS A 26 14.44 20.38 -2.52
N VAL A 27 15.07 20.98 -3.52
CA VAL A 27 16.41 20.59 -4.02
C VAL A 27 17.45 21.63 -3.58
N PRO A 28 18.59 21.22 -3.00
CA PRO A 28 19.66 22.14 -2.63
C PRO A 28 20.13 22.98 -3.82
N ALA A 29 20.39 24.27 -3.58
CA ALA A 29 20.99 25.19 -4.55
C ALA A 29 22.52 25.06 -4.60
N LEU A 30 23.06 23.92 -4.16
CA LEU A 30 24.48 23.62 -4.07
C LEU A 30 24.80 22.40 -4.95
N ARG A 31 26.01 22.35 -5.51
CA ARG A 31 26.50 21.15 -6.22
C ARG A 31 26.58 19.94 -5.29
N SER A 32 26.98 20.16 -4.03
CA SER A 32 27.00 19.16 -2.98
C SER A 32 26.76 19.84 -1.64
N TRP A 33 25.92 19.23 -0.81
CA TRP A 33 25.62 19.70 0.54
C TRP A 33 26.21 18.78 1.63
N SER A 34 26.88 17.70 1.24
CA SER A 34 27.47 16.69 2.13
C SER A 34 28.37 17.29 3.23
N ARG A 35 29.19 18.30 2.90
CA ARG A 35 30.03 19.00 3.88
C ARG A 35 29.21 19.62 5.02
N PHE A 36 27.99 20.05 4.73
CA PHE A 36 27.12 20.72 5.69
C PHE A 36 26.38 19.76 6.64
N GLN A 37 26.53 18.45 6.40
CA GLN A 37 26.17 17.40 7.36
C GLN A 37 27.20 17.27 8.49
N GLN A 38 28.38 17.87 8.35
CA GLN A 38 29.49 17.77 9.33
C GLN A 38 29.89 19.14 9.91
N ALA A 39 29.75 20.21 9.13
CA ALA A 39 30.09 21.57 9.56
C ALA A 39 29.01 22.58 9.16
N ARG A 40 28.68 23.53 10.04
CA ARG A 40 27.73 24.62 9.75
C ARG A 40 28.34 25.64 8.78
N ALA A 41 27.50 26.30 7.99
CA ALA A 41 27.94 27.46 7.22
C ALA A 41 28.17 28.66 8.15
N ASP A 42 29.15 29.50 7.83
CA ASP A 42 29.38 30.79 8.51
C ASP A 42 28.41 31.87 8.01
N HIS A 43 28.33 32.99 8.74
CA HIS A 43 27.39 34.06 8.44
C HIS A 43 27.61 34.67 7.05
N GLU A 44 28.87 34.87 6.65
CA GLU A 44 29.22 35.40 5.31
C GLU A 44 28.71 34.47 4.19
N THR A 45 28.83 33.15 4.37
CA THR A 45 28.28 32.16 3.43
C THR A 45 26.76 32.23 3.39
N LEU A 46 26.09 32.39 4.54
CA LEU A 46 24.63 32.54 4.59
C LEU A 46 24.17 33.81 3.88
N GLU A 47 24.81 34.95 4.13
CA GLU A 47 24.50 36.23 3.46
C GLU A 47 24.59 36.11 1.94
N ARG A 48 25.64 35.46 1.44
CA ARG A 48 25.81 35.20 0.00
C ARG A 48 24.75 34.26 -0.56
N TRP A 49 24.37 33.21 0.16
CA TRP A 49 23.36 32.26 -0.31
C TRP A 49 21.96 32.87 -0.39
N PHE A 50 21.64 33.72 0.57
CA PHE A 50 20.35 34.39 0.67
C PHE A 50 20.42 35.86 0.23
N GLU A 51 21.33 36.19 -0.70
CA GLU A 51 21.32 37.51 -1.36
C GLU A 51 20.03 37.66 -2.19
N ARG A 52 19.59 36.56 -2.82
CA ARG A 52 18.37 36.49 -3.61
C ARG A 52 17.14 36.13 -2.76
N PRO A 53 16.08 36.96 -2.72
CA PRO A 53 14.88 36.73 -1.91
C PRO A 53 14.13 35.42 -2.21
N GLU A 54 14.22 34.92 -3.44
CA GLU A 54 13.54 33.70 -3.89
C GLU A 54 14.20 32.40 -3.42
N THR A 55 15.47 32.47 -2.96
CA THR A 55 16.21 31.31 -2.45
C THR A 55 15.52 30.76 -1.21
N GLY A 56 15.13 29.49 -1.25
CA GLY A 56 14.54 28.84 -0.09
C GLY A 56 15.59 28.38 0.91
N LEU A 57 15.14 28.10 2.12
CA LEU A 57 15.91 27.59 3.25
C LEU A 57 15.58 26.12 3.51
N ALA A 58 16.61 25.29 3.74
CA ALA A 58 16.47 23.98 4.33
C ALA A 58 17.30 23.85 5.61
N VAL A 59 16.77 23.06 6.54
CA VAL A 59 17.36 22.77 7.85
C VAL A 59 17.90 21.35 7.83
N ILE A 60 19.18 21.19 8.14
CA ILE A 60 19.83 19.89 8.26
C ILE A 60 19.56 19.32 9.66
N CYS A 61 19.18 18.06 9.73
CA CYS A 61 18.93 17.30 10.94
C CYS A 61 20.18 16.50 11.36
N GLY A 62 20.19 16.03 12.60
CA GLY A 62 21.27 15.22 13.18
C GLY A 62 22.28 16.01 14.01
N ASN A 63 23.43 15.40 14.24
CA ASN A 63 24.45 15.89 15.17
C ASN A 63 25.00 17.27 14.82
N VAL A 64 25.12 17.61 13.53
CA VAL A 64 25.56 18.96 13.10
C VAL A 64 24.62 20.06 13.58
N SER A 65 23.36 19.73 13.89
CA SER A 65 22.35 20.62 14.45
C SER A 65 22.04 20.27 15.91
N ASP A 66 23.05 19.81 16.65
CA ASP A 66 22.99 19.38 18.06
C ASP A 66 21.89 18.33 18.33
N GLY A 67 21.82 17.31 17.48
CA GLY A 67 20.87 16.20 17.64
C GLY A 67 19.45 16.55 17.21
N LEU A 68 19.28 17.53 16.32
CA LEU A 68 17.97 17.89 15.79
C LEU A 68 17.31 16.71 15.08
N VAL A 69 16.08 16.42 15.46
CA VAL A 69 15.16 15.53 14.75
C VAL A 69 13.90 16.30 14.37
N VAL A 70 13.33 15.94 13.23
CA VAL A 70 12.09 16.54 12.76
C VAL A 70 11.10 15.44 12.42
N ARG A 71 9.93 15.48 13.05
CA ARG A 71 8.80 14.66 12.64
C ARG A 71 8.04 15.39 11.53
N ASP A 72 8.16 14.89 10.31
CA ASP A 72 7.47 15.36 9.12
C ASP A 72 6.16 14.60 8.94
N PHE A 73 5.04 15.20 9.34
CA PHE A 73 3.71 14.66 9.12
C PHE A 73 3.22 15.05 7.72
N ASP A 74 2.91 14.03 6.90
CA ASP A 74 2.47 14.23 5.51
C ASP A 74 1.02 14.73 5.39
N GLN A 75 0.24 14.60 6.48
CA GLN A 75 -1.18 14.94 6.56
C GLN A 75 -1.50 15.68 7.87
N GLN A 76 -2.37 16.68 7.80
CA GLN A 76 -2.81 17.46 8.96
C GLN A 76 -3.46 16.58 10.05
N ASP A 77 -4.32 15.64 9.67
CA ASP A 77 -5.01 14.76 10.62
C ASP A 77 -4.05 13.90 11.46
N ALA A 78 -2.91 13.51 10.88
CA ALA A 78 -1.90 12.73 11.61
C ALA A 78 -1.24 13.57 12.70
N TYR A 79 -0.89 14.82 12.38
CA TYR A 79 -0.40 15.77 13.35
C TYR A 79 -1.44 16.05 14.44
N ASP A 80 -2.70 16.27 14.07
CA ASP A 80 -3.76 16.58 15.05
C ASP A 80 -4.01 15.41 16.03
N ARG A 81 -3.88 14.16 15.56
CA ARG A 81 -3.91 12.98 16.43
C ARG A 81 -2.72 12.96 17.39
N TRP A 82 -1.51 13.17 16.87
CA TRP A 82 -0.30 13.18 17.70
C TRP A 82 -0.36 14.31 18.73
N ALA A 83 -0.84 15.49 18.34
CA ALA A 83 -0.96 16.63 19.21
C ALA A 83 -2.02 16.45 20.30
N ARG A 84 -3.10 15.70 20.03
CA ARG A 84 -4.08 15.33 21.05
C ARG A 84 -3.51 14.37 22.08
N GLU A 85 -2.76 13.36 21.61
CA GLU A 85 -2.15 12.34 22.47
C GLU A 85 -1.01 12.92 23.34
N PHE A 86 -0.12 13.70 22.72
CA PHE A 86 1.03 14.30 23.38
C PHE A 86 0.89 15.80 23.54
N ARG A 87 -0.23 16.26 24.10
CA ARG A 87 -0.55 17.70 24.22
C ARG A 87 0.61 18.53 24.78
N GLY A 88 1.23 18.07 25.87
CA GLY A 88 2.37 18.79 26.48
C GLY A 88 3.57 18.97 25.54
N LEU A 89 3.84 17.99 24.66
CA LEU A 89 4.87 18.12 23.63
C LEU A 89 4.41 19.00 22.49
N ALA A 90 3.17 18.87 22.05
CA ALA A 90 2.64 19.67 20.95
C ALA A 90 2.57 21.17 21.29
N ASP A 91 2.33 21.52 22.55
CA ASP A 91 2.31 22.89 23.05
C ASP A 91 3.73 23.48 23.23
N SER A 92 4.73 22.63 23.48
CA SER A 92 6.11 23.06 23.78
C SER A 92 7.08 22.98 22.60
N LEU A 93 6.84 22.09 21.64
CA LEU A 93 7.77 21.85 20.54
C LEU A 93 7.52 22.79 19.35
N PRO A 94 8.58 23.42 18.80
CA PRO A 94 8.44 24.26 17.61
C PRO A 94 7.86 23.47 16.44
N THR A 95 6.78 23.98 15.87
CA THR A 95 6.07 23.33 14.77
C THR A 95 6.03 24.25 13.56
N VAL A 96 6.33 23.72 12.36
CA VAL A 96 6.20 24.45 11.09
C VAL A 96 5.02 23.88 10.31
N ARG A 97 4.09 24.75 9.90
CA ARG A 97 3.02 24.43 8.97
C ARG A 97 3.59 24.27 7.56
N THR A 98 3.24 23.17 6.90
CA THR A 98 3.64 22.86 5.52
C THR A 98 2.44 22.97 4.59
N ALA A 99 2.59 22.57 3.32
CA ALA A 99 1.49 22.55 2.37
C ALA A 99 0.37 21.53 2.70
N ARG A 100 0.70 20.42 3.38
CA ARG A 100 -0.25 19.32 3.65
C ARG A 100 -0.33 18.90 5.12
N GLY A 101 0.70 19.20 5.91
CA GLY A 101 0.80 18.78 7.31
C GLY A 101 1.75 19.68 8.08
N CYS A 102 2.60 19.09 8.93
CA CYS A 102 3.43 19.82 9.88
C CYS A 102 4.82 19.18 10.05
N HIS A 103 5.85 20.00 10.26
CA HIS A 103 7.15 19.56 10.77
C HIS A 103 7.24 19.90 12.26
N VAL A 104 7.42 18.91 13.13
CA VAL A 104 7.64 19.13 14.57
C VAL A 104 9.13 18.95 14.88
N TYR A 105 9.76 19.98 15.43
CA TYR A 105 11.20 20.03 15.72
C TYR A 105 11.45 19.68 17.18
N ALA A 106 12.43 18.81 17.44
CA ALA A 106 12.94 18.52 18.77
C ALA A 106 14.43 18.14 18.72
N ARG A 107 15.11 18.18 19.86
CA ARG A 107 16.47 17.65 19.99
C ARG A 107 16.46 16.33 20.75
N VAL A 108 17.35 15.42 20.40
CA VAL A 108 17.59 14.17 21.11
C VAL A 108 19.05 14.03 21.48
N ARG A 109 19.35 13.31 22.57
CA ARG A 109 20.74 12.97 22.90
C ARG A 109 21.22 11.82 22.01
N GLY A 110 22.40 11.98 21.42
CA GLY A 110 22.96 11.02 20.46
C GLY A 110 22.38 11.19 19.05
N SER A 111 22.62 10.20 18.19
CA SER A 111 22.18 10.23 16.80
C SER A 111 20.90 9.41 16.61
N SER A 112 19.95 9.95 15.84
CA SER A 112 18.71 9.28 15.47
C SER A 112 18.66 9.12 13.95
N ARG A 113 18.36 7.92 13.46
CA ARG A 113 18.26 7.65 12.01
C ARG A 113 16.94 8.15 11.44
N THR A 114 16.96 8.47 10.16
CA THR A 114 15.73 8.73 9.41
C THR A 114 14.90 7.45 9.31
N ARG A 115 13.61 7.54 9.65
CA ARG A 115 12.64 6.43 9.61
C ARG A 115 11.38 6.87 8.87
N ARG A 116 10.78 5.98 8.09
CA ARG A 116 9.52 6.23 7.35
C ARG A 116 8.36 5.49 8.01
N PHE A 117 7.22 6.15 8.06
CA PHE A 117 5.97 5.68 8.65
C PHE A 117 4.79 5.94 7.69
N PRO A 118 3.63 5.30 7.86
CA PRO A 118 2.46 5.53 7.00
C PRO A 118 1.95 6.97 6.99
N ASP A 119 2.18 7.70 8.08
CA ASP A 119 1.73 9.06 8.34
C ASP A 119 2.82 10.13 8.13
N GLY A 120 4.01 9.73 7.65
CA GLY A 120 5.12 10.62 7.30
C GLY A 120 6.49 10.08 7.71
N GLU A 121 7.46 10.96 7.98
CA GLU A 121 8.84 10.55 8.27
C GLU A 121 9.37 11.15 9.58
N LEU A 122 10.25 10.43 10.26
CA LEU A 122 11.13 10.99 11.27
C LEU A 122 12.44 11.27 10.56
N ARG A 123 12.81 12.55 10.42
CA ARG A 123 14.04 13.02 9.80
C ARG A 123 15.09 13.22 10.88
N GLY A 124 16.21 12.51 10.75
CA GLY A 124 17.31 12.53 11.70
C GLY A 124 18.65 12.74 11.00
N GLU A 125 19.69 12.03 11.45
CA GLU A 125 21.05 12.11 10.94
C GLU A 125 21.11 12.05 9.41
N GLY A 126 21.86 12.99 8.82
CA GLY A 126 22.09 13.05 7.38
C GLY A 126 20.86 13.39 6.54
N ALA A 127 19.77 13.87 7.14
CA ALA A 127 18.59 14.36 6.42
C ALA A 127 18.45 15.89 6.54
N TYR A 128 17.65 16.48 5.66
CA TYR A 128 17.19 17.85 5.81
C TYR A 128 15.68 17.94 5.58
N VAL A 129 15.09 19.03 6.06
CA VAL A 129 13.70 19.43 5.79
C VAL A 129 13.67 20.85 5.23
N VAL A 130 12.63 21.18 4.46
CA VAL A 130 12.40 22.57 4.05
C VAL A 130 12.01 23.39 5.28
N GLY A 131 12.72 24.49 5.51
CA GLY A 131 12.50 25.40 6.62
C GLY A 131 11.56 26.55 6.25
N PRO A 132 10.91 27.19 7.23
CA PRO A 132 10.24 28.48 7.02
C PRO A 132 11.27 29.57 6.67
N PRO A 133 10.89 30.73 6.11
CA PRO A 133 9.67 31.02 5.39
C PRO A 133 9.71 30.57 3.91
N SER A 134 10.37 29.45 3.58
CA SER A 134 10.48 28.97 2.20
C SER A 134 9.11 28.75 1.53
N ARG A 135 9.08 28.86 0.21
CA ARG A 135 7.89 28.62 -0.62
C ARG A 135 7.87 27.20 -1.16
N HIS A 136 6.69 26.57 -1.12
CA HIS A 136 6.40 25.33 -1.82
C HIS A 136 6.03 25.62 -3.30
N SER A 137 6.11 24.60 -4.17
CA SER A 137 5.73 24.72 -5.59
C SER A 137 4.26 25.10 -5.82
N THR A 138 3.39 24.81 -4.85
CA THR A 138 1.97 25.21 -4.87
C THR A 138 1.73 26.65 -4.44
N GLY A 139 2.78 27.40 -4.07
CA GLY A 139 2.69 28.76 -3.53
C GLY A 139 2.52 28.84 -2.02
N THR A 140 2.26 27.72 -1.33
CA THR A 140 2.17 27.70 0.15
C THR A 140 3.51 28.05 0.77
N VAL A 141 3.49 28.88 1.81
CA VAL A 141 4.68 29.29 2.56
C VAL A 141 4.81 28.42 3.80
N TYR A 142 5.99 27.83 4.03
CA TYR A 142 6.30 27.15 5.28
C TYR A 142 6.36 28.20 6.40
N ARG A 143 5.61 28.04 7.49
CA ARG A 143 5.55 29.04 8.58
C ARG A 143 5.57 28.39 9.95
N TRP A 144 6.23 29.01 10.91
CA TRP A 144 6.08 28.63 12.31
C TRP A 144 4.61 28.68 12.74
N ARG A 145 4.18 27.68 13.50
CA ARG A 145 2.92 27.69 14.23
C ARG A 145 3.14 28.56 15.46
N GLY A 146 2.75 29.84 15.36
CA GLY A 146 3.07 30.85 16.36
C GLY A 146 4.34 31.62 16.00
N SER A 147 5.00 32.18 17.01
CA SER A 147 6.25 32.92 16.80
C SER A 147 7.43 31.99 16.50
N PRO A 148 8.46 32.45 15.77
CA PRO A 148 9.70 31.70 15.63
C PRO A 148 10.29 31.33 17.00
N PRO A 149 10.84 30.11 17.17
CA PRO A 149 11.31 29.66 18.46
C PRO A 149 12.55 30.41 18.92
N SER A 150 12.67 30.64 20.24
CA SER A 150 13.90 31.11 20.90
C SER A 150 14.81 29.96 21.35
N SER A 151 14.33 28.72 21.32
CA SER A 151 15.10 27.50 21.59
C SER A 151 14.38 26.27 21.01
N ILE A 152 15.10 25.16 20.83
CA ILE A 152 14.53 23.87 20.41
C ILE A 152 14.68 22.89 21.58
N PRO A 153 13.59 22.45 22.24
CA PRO A 153 13.67 21.59 23.43
C PRO A 153 14.24 20.20 23.16
N PHE A 154 14.87 19.61 24.18
CA PHE A 154 15.25 18.21 24.19
C PHE A 154 14.09 17.31 24.60
N ILE A 155 13.99 16.14 23.97
CA ILE A 155 13.11 15.04 24.37
C ILE A 155 13.95 13.79 24.68
N ASP A 156 13.44 12.94 25.57
CA ASP A 156 14.18 11.77 26.06
C ASP A 156 14.44 10.72 24.96
N THR A 157 13.47 10.53 24.08
CA THR A 157 13.55 9.58 22.96
C THR A 157 12.81 10.14 21.75
N PRO A 158 13.32 9.93 20.51
CA PRO A 158 12.61 10.30 19.28
C PRO A 158 11.25 9.62 19.14
N ASP A 159 11.00 8.51 19.86
CA ASP A 159 9.72 7.80 19.81
C ASP A 159 8.56 8.63 20.40
N ARG A 160 8.84 9.65 21.22
CA ARG A 160 7.84 10.63 21.69
C ARG A 160 7.24 11.48 20.56
N LEU A 161 7.91 11.56 19.40
CA LEU A 161 7.40 12.24 18.22
C LEU A 161 6.60 11.34 17.29
N LEU A 162 6.57 10.04 17.57
CA LEU A 162 5.83 9.09 16.76
C LEU A 162 4.40 9.04 17.28
N LEU A 163 3.45 8.89 16.36
CA LEU A 163 2.16 8.36 16.78
C LEU A 163 2.42 6.98 17.39
N PRO A 164 1.97 6.70 18.62
CA PRO A 164 1.94 5.33 19.09
C PRO A 164 1.22 4.53 18.01
N VAL A 165 1.82 3.41 17.62
CA VAL A 165 1.05 2.35 16.98
C VAL A 165 0.09 1.92 18.07
N LEU A 166 -1.04 2.62 18.20
CA LEU A 166 -2.08 2.21 19.12
C LEU A 166 -2.52 0.84 18.61
N PRO A 167 -2.30 -0.28 19.34
CA PRO A 167 -3.41 -1.19 19.41
C PRO A 167 -4.55 -0.39 20.05
N HIS A 168 -5.78 -0.62 19.63
CA HIS A 168 -7.02 0.01 20.12
C HIS A 168 -7.50 1.21 19.29
N SER A 169 -8.41 0.86 18.37
CA SER A 169 -9.60 1.67 18.11
C SER A 169 -10.31 1.97 19.44
N PRO A 170 -10.92 3.16 19.64
CA PRO A 170 -11.61 3.54 20.89
C PRO A 170 -12.87 2.70 21.21
N HIS A 171 -13.10 1.61 20.49
CA HIS A 171 -14.26 0.72 20.61
C HIS A 171 -13.87 -0.77 20.67
N HIS A 172 -12.85 -1.15 21.45
CA HIS A 172 -12.60 -2.56 21.68
C HIS A 172 -12.17 -2.87 23.11
N ASP A 173 -13.08 -3.52 23.85
CA ASP A 173 -12.66 -4.60 24.75
C ASP A 173 -11.82 -5.59 23.92
N PRO A 174 -10.67 -6.07 24.43
CA PRO A 174 -9.87 -7.08 23.74
C PRO A 174 -10.72 -8.35 23.58
N TRP A 175 -11.16 -8.64 22.35
CA TRP A 175 -11.87 -9.89 22.10
C TRP A 175 -10.90 -11.05 22.30
N PRO A 176 -11.23 -12.05 23.12
CA PRO A 176 -10.32 -13.15 23.39
C PRO A 176 -10.31 -14.06 22.16
N VAL A 177 -9.37 -13.83 21.24
CA VAL A 177 -8.94 -14.88 20.31
C VAL A 177 -7.85 -15.69 21.00
N SER A 178 -7.97 -17.02 21.00
CA SER A 178 -6.86 -17.86 21.46
C SER A 178 -5.62 -17.60 20.60
N HIS A 179 -4.43 -17.77 21.18
CA HIS A 179 -3.16 -17.60 20.44
C HIS A 179 -3.11 -18.45 19.16
N GLN A 180 -3.69 -19.65 19.21
CA GLN A 180 -3.77 -20.55 18.06
C GLN A 180 -4.71 -20.02 16.96
N GLN A 181 -5.86 -19.43 17.32
CA GLN A 181 -6.74 -18.77 16.34
C GLN A 181 -6.09 -17.52 15.74
N ALA A 182 -5.34 -16.75 16.53
CA ALA A 182 -4.61 -15.58 16.02
C ALA A 182 -3.53 -15.97 14.99
N LEU A 183 -2.84 -17.10 15.18
CA LEU A 183 -1.86 -17.61 14.21
C LEU A 183 -2.52 -18.05 12.90
N ILE A 184 -3.63 -18.78 12.97
CA ILE A 184 -4.37 -19.27 11.80
C ILE A 184 -4.95 -18.09 11.00
N LEU A 185 -5.61 -17.15 11.68
CA LEU A 185 -6.22 -15.99 11.04
C LEU A 185 -5.18 -14.95 10.60
N GLY A 186 -4.01 -14.89 11.24
CA GLY A 186 -2.96 -13.91 10.98
C GLY A 186 -2.42 -13.95 9.55
N GLU A 187 -2.16 -15.15 9.02
CA GLU A 187 -1.69 -15.30 7.64
C GLU A 187 -2.77 -14.90 6.62
N LEU A 188 -4.01 -15.36 6.87
CA LEU A 188 -5.19 -14.99 6.07
C LEU A 188 -5.35 -13.47 6.01
N VAL A 189 -5.37 -12.83 7.17
CA VAL A 189 -5.53 -11.37 7.30
C VAL A 189 -4.42 -10.61 6.58
N THR A 190 -3.16 -11.01 6.78
CA THR A 190 -2.00 -10.31 6.23
C THR A 190 -1.98 -10.34 4.70
N ARG A 191 -2.40 -11.47 4.09
CA ARG A 191 -2.47 -11.62 2.63
C ARG A 191 -3.49 -10.69 1.98
N HIS A 192 -4.53 -10.32 2.72
CA HIS A 192 -5.61 -9.45 2.24
C HIS A 192 -5.51 -8.03 2.79
N LEU A 193 -4.33 -7.58 3.23
CA LEU A 193 -4.13 -6.17 3.57
C LEU A 193 -4.08 -5.29 2.31
N PRO A 194 -4.64 -4.06 2.36
CA PRO A 194 -4.46 -3.08 1.29
C PRO A 194 -2.99 -2.69 1.18
N THR A 195 -2.53 -2.43 -0.04
CA THR A 195 -1.16 -1.95 -0.34
C THR A 195 -1.13 -0.48 -0.73
N GLY A 196 -2.31 0.14 -0.85
CA GLY A 196 -2.50 1.54 -1.21
C GLY A 196 -3.94 1.97 -0.99
N THR A 197 -4.18 3.28 -1.08
CA THR A 197 -5.50 3.88 -0.90
C THR A 197 -6.49 3.39 -1.96
N GLY A 198 -7.79 3.39 -1.63
CA GLY A 198 -8.87 2.94 -2.53
C GLY A 198 -9.04 1.42 -2.64
N GLN A 199 -8.14 0.60 -2.09
CA GLN A 199 -8.21 -0.87 -2.18
C GLN A 199 -9.11 -1.52 -1.12
N ARG A 200 -9.64 -0.75 -0.16
CA ARG A 200 -10.38 -1.25 1.01
C ARG A 200 -11.45 -2.27 0.65
N GLU A 201 -12.36 -1.91 -0.26
CA GLU A 201 -13.53 -2.74 -0.57
C GLU A 201 -13.14 -4.05 -1.24
N ALA A 202 -12.23 -4.00 -2.21
CA ALA A 202 -11.70 -5.18 -2.87
C ALA A 202 -11.03 -6.12 -1.87
N ARG A 203 -10.25 -5.58 -0.93
CA ARG A 203 -9.51 -6.38 0.07
C ARG A 203 -10.41 -7.01 1.12
N LEU A 204 -11.43 -6.29 1.59
CA LEU A 204 -12.46 -6.85 2.46
C LEU A 204 -13.26 -7.95 1.73
N PHE A 205 -13.54 -7.76 0.44
CA PHE A 205 -14.21 -8.77 -0.37
C PHE A 205 -13.37 -10.03 -0.57
N ASP A 206 -12.08 -9.89 -0.90
CA ASP A 206 -11.16 -11.02 -1.04
C ASP A 206 -11.00 -11.79 0.29
N LEU A 207 -10.85 -11.07 1.40
CA LEU A 207 -10.79 -11.67 2.75
C LEU A 207 -12.06 -12.47 3.06
N ALA A 208 -13.24 -11.90 2.78
CA ALA A 208 -14.51 -12.58 3.02
C ALA A 208 -14.63 -13.85 2.16
N ARG A 209 -14.18 -13.81 0.90
CA ARG A 209 -14.21 -14.96 -0.01
C ARG A 209 -13.30 -16.09 0.44
N GLU A 210 -12.09 -15.78 0.89
CA GLU A 210 -11.13 -16.76 1.36
C GLU A 210 -11.58 -17.37 2.69
N LEU A 211 -12.06 -16.55 3.63
CA LEU A 211 -12.62 -17.02 4.89
C LEU A 211 -13.81 -17.96 4.65
N LYS A 212 -14.73 -17.61 3.73
CA LYS A 212 -15.91 -18.44 3.42
C LYS A 212 -15.53 -19.76 2.74
N ALA A 213 -14.37 -19.84 2.11
CA ALA A 213 -13.88 -21.07 1.51
C ALA A 213 -13.36 -22.04 2.56
N GLN A 214 -12.74 -21.50 3.61
CA GLN A 214 -12.20 -22.28 4.71
C GLN A 214 -13.26 -22.63 5.76
N GLN A 215 -14.21 -21.72 6.02
CA GLN A 215 -15.22 -21.82 7.06
C GLN A 215 -16.58 -21.29 6.56
N PRO A 216 -17.35 -22.07 5.80
CA PRO A 216 -18.64 -21.61 5.24
C PRO A 216 -19.66 -21.19 6.29
N ASP A 217 -19.64 -21.86 7.45
CA ASP A 217 -20.58 -21.68 8.57
C ASP A 217 -20.03 -20.73 9.65
N CYS A 218 -19.12 -19.83 9.26
CA CYS A 218 -18.52 -18.85 10.17
C CYS A 218 -19.61 -18.00 10.85
N SER A 219 -19.60 -17.97 12.19
CA SER A 219 -20.53 -17.18 12.99
C SER A 219 -20.22 -15.68 12.87
N GLU A 220 -21.20 -14.83 13.22
CA GLU A 220 -20.97 -13.38 13.25
C GLU A 220 -19.83 -12.99 14.22
N GLU A 221 -19.68 -13.74 15.32
CA GLU A 221 -18.57 -13.59 16.26
C GLU A 221 -17.22 -13.88 15.59
N GLN A 222 -17.10 -14.98 14.85
CA GLN A 222 -15.87 -15.36 14.15
C GLN A 222 -15.54 -14.37 13.00
N LEU A 223 -16.57 -13.84 12.32
CA LEU A 223 -16.40 -12.76 11.36
C LEU A 223 -15.87 -11.49 12.04
N ARG A 224 -16.43 -11.13 13.19
CA ARG A 224 -15.99 -9.96 13.95
C ARG A 224 -14.56 -10.12 14.45
N GLN A 225 -14.18 -11.32 14.91
CA GLN A 225 -12.79 -11.66 15.28
C GLN A 225 -11.82 -11.47 14.11
N THR A 226 -12.16 -11.99 12.93
CA THR A 226 -11.32 -11.84 11.74
C THR A 226 -11.16 -10.38 11.35
N PHE A 227 -12.25 -9.61 11.38
CA PHE A 227 -12.20 -8.17 11.10
C PHE A 227 -11.39 -7.40 12.14
N ALA A 228 -11.51 -7.75 13.43
CA ALA A 228 -10.77 -7.13 14.52
C ALA A 228 -9.26 -7.35 14.42
N LEU A 229 -8.82 -8.45 13.79
CA LEU A 229 -7.40 -8.67 13.46
C LEU A 229 -6.97 -7.88 12.21
N TRP A 230 -7.84 -7.73 11.22
CA TRP A 230 -7.54 -7.02 9.98
C TRP A 230 -7.51 -5.50 10.14
N TRP A 231 -8.47 -4.92 10.87
CA TRP A 231 -8.67 -3.49 10.97
C TRP A 231 -7.45 -2.72 11.51
N PRO A 232 -6.82 -3.13 12.63
CA PRO A 232 -5.64 -2.44 13.17
C PRO A 232 -4.45 -2.40 12.20
N LEU A 233 -4.37 -3.36 11.28
CA LEU A 233 -3.31 -3.44 10.27
C LEU A 233 -3.65 -2.64 9.00
N ALA A 234 -4.94 -2.51 8.68
CA ALA A 234 -5.40 -1.88 7.44
C ALA A 234 -5.78 -0.40 7.58
N TRP A 235 -6.22 0.06 8.75
CA TRP A 235 -6.85 1.39 8.92
C TRP A 235 -5.92 2.54 8.50
N GLY A 236 -4.61 2.42 8.75
CA GLY A 236 -3.61 3.41 8.34
C GLY A 236 -3.48 3.58 6.82
N ILE A 237 -3.96 2.61 6.04
CA ILE A 237 -3.92 2.59 4.57
C ILE A 237 -5.29 2.95 3.99
N VAL A 238 -6.38 2.56 4.67
CA VAL A 238 -7.76 2.89 4.28
C VAL A 238 -8.00 4.39 4.31
N ALA A 239 -7.48 5.08 5.33
CA ALA A 239 -7.42 6.53 5.59
C ALA A 239 -8.77 7.30 5.61
N THR A 240 -9.70 6.98 4.72
CA THR A 240 -10.91 7.75 4.39
C THR A 240 -12.19 7.20 4.99
N LYS A 241 -12.16 6.00 5.55
CA LYS A 241 -13.33 5.30 6.11
C LYS A 241 -13.01 4.87 7.52
N ASP A 242 -13.98 5.00 8.42
CA ASP A 242 -13.88 4.53 9.79
C ASP A 242 -14.11 3.01 9.91
N GLU A 243 -13.97 2.52 11.14
CA GLU A 243 -14.11 1.12 11.47
C GLU A 243 -15.53 0.62 11.19
N THR A 244 -16.55 1.32 11.65
CA THR A 244 -17.96 0.95 11.49
C THR A 244 -18.32 0.79 10.01
N THR A 245 -17.93 1.76 9.18
CA THR A 245 -18.15 1.76 7.73
C THR A 245 -17.40 0.61 7.04
N SER A 246 -16.26 0.19 7.60
CA SER A 246 -15.45 -0.91 7.07
C SER A 246 -15.95 -2.27 7.54
N TRP A 247 -16.46 -2.36 8.77
CA TRP A 247 -17.13 -3.52 9.31
C TRP A 247 -18.42 -3.81 8.54
N THR A 248 -19.26 -2.80 8.30
CA THR A 248 -20.47 -2.96 7.47
C THR A 248 -20.13 -3.40 6.05
N ALA A 249 -19.04 -2.88 5.47
CA ALA A 249 -18.58 -3.32 4.15
C ALA A 249 -18.14 -4.79 4.16
N PHE A 250 -17.47 -5.24 5.23
CA PHE A 250 -17.05 -6.63 5.39
C PHE A 250 -18.24 -7.58 5.59
N GLN A 251 -19.22 -7.21 6.44
CA GLN A 251 -20.48 -7.97 6.59
C GLN A 251 -21.23 -8.11 5.26
N ARG A 252 -21.34 -7.01 4.50
CA ARG A 252 -21.95 -7.03 3.16
C ARG A 252 -21.17 -7.93 2.20
N ALA A 253 -19.85 -7.87 2.22
CA ALA A 253 -19.00 -8.73 1.39
C ALA A 253 -19.21 -10.21 1.72
N TRP A 254 -19.31 -10.57 3.01
CA TRP A 254 -19.60 -11.94 3.45
C TRP A 254 -20.96 -12.46 2.98
N ALA A 255 -22.01 -11.66 3.20
CA ALA A 255 -23.38 -12.01 2.80
C ALA A 255 -23.51 -12.14 1.28
N ASN A 256 -22.88 -11.23 0.52
CA ASN A 256 -22.92 -11.21 -0.94
C ASN A 256 -21.93 -12.18 -1.60
N CYS A 257 -21.01 -12.78 -0.83
CA CYS A 257 -20.09 -13.79 -1.33
C CYS A 257 -20.86 -15.09 -1.66
N ARG A 258 -21.38 -15.16 -2.88
CA ARG A 258 -22.04 -16.36 -3.42
C ARG A 258 -21.06 -17.48 -3.76
N PHE A 259 -19.80 -17.13 -4.04
CA PHE A 259 -18.77 -18.08 -4.48
C PHE A 259 -17.46 -17.87 -3.70
N PRO A 260 -17.14 -18.77 -2.74
CA PRO A 260 -15.89 -18.71 -1.99
C PRO A 260 -14.64 -18.80 -2.89
N HIS A 261 -13.49 -18.37 -2.36
CA HIS A 261 -12.21 -18.47 -3.07
C HIS A 261 -11.94 -19.94 -3.47
N GLY A 262 -11.54 -20.17 -4.73
CA GLY A 262 -11.31 -21.53 -5.25
C GLY A 262 -12.56 -22.39 -5.51
N ALA A 263 -13.75 -22.02 -5.01
CA ALA A 263 -14.96 -22.85 -5.14
C ALA A 263 -15.37 -23.11 -6.60
N ARG A 264 -15.30 -22.10 -7.46
CA ARG A 264 -15.57 -22.25 -8.90
C ARG A 264 -14.58 -23.19 -9.58
N TRP A 265 -13.31 -23.14 -9.18
CA TRP A 265 -12.28 -24.04 -9.71
C TRP A 265 -12.52 -25.48 -9.28
N GLN A 266 -12.77 -25.72 -7.99
CA GLN A 266 -13.03 -27.06 -7.47
C GLN A 266 -14.31 -27.65 -8.07
N GLN A 267 -15.35 -26.84 -8.26
CA GLN A 267 -16.56 -27.25 -8.96
C GLN A 267 -16.27 -27.60 -10.42
N ALA A 268 -15.49 -26.76 -11.14
CA ALA A 268 -15.12 -27.04 -12.52
C ALA A 268 -14.26 -28.30 -12.65
N VAL A 269 -13.31 -28.54 -11.73
CA VAL A 269 -12.50 -29.77 -11.69
C VAL A 269 -13.39 -31.00 -11.48
N ARG A 270 -14.28 -30.98 -10.48
CA ARG A 270 -15.23 -32.10 -10.26
C ARG A 270 -16.14 -32.35 -11.45
N LEU A 271 -16.62 -31.29 -12.10
CA LEU A 271 -17.43 -31.40 -13.31
C LEU A 271 -16.64 -31.99 -14.49
N ALA A 272 -15.38 -31.60 -14.64
CA ALA A 272 -14.50 -32.11 -15.70
C ALA A 272 -14.11 -33.58 -15.48
N GLU A 273 -13.89 -34.00 -14.23
CA GLU A 273 -13.59 -35.39 -13.88
C GLU A 273 -14.82 -36.31 -13.97
N GLY A 274 -16.00 -35.76 -13.68
CA GLY A 274 -17.26 -36.52 -13.63
C GLY A 274 -18.06 -36.58 -14.94
N ARG A 275 -17.58 -35.96 -16.02
CA ARG A 275 -18.28 -35.90 -17.32
C ARG A 275 -17.37 -36.31 -18.46
N PRO A 276 -17.92 -36.90 -19.54
CA PRO A 276 -17.13 -37.18 -20.73
C PRO A 276 -16.59 -35.88 -21.35
N ALA A 277 -15.32 -35.91 -21.74
CA ALA A 277 -14.67 -34.77 -22.39
C ALA A 277 -15.39 -34.39 -23.70
N PRO A 278 -15.43 -33.09 -24.04
CA PRO A 278 -16.04 -32.62 -25.28
C PRO A 278 -15.31 -33.21 -26.49
N ARG A 279 -16.05 -33.42 -27.58
CA ARG A 279 -15.46 -33.88 -28.84
C ARG A 279 -14.53 -32.80 -29.39
N LEU A 280 -13.28 -33.18 -29.64
CA LEU A 280 -12.28 -32.33 -30.27
C LEU A 280 -12.24 -32.58 -31.79
N PRO A 281 -11.72 -31.63 -32.58
CA PRO A 281 -11.44 -31.85 -34.00
C PRO A 281 -10.57 -33.11 -34.20
N ALA A 282 -10.75 -33.80 -35.33
CA ALA A 282 -10.11 -35.08 -35.61
C ALA A 282 -8.58 -35.04 -35.42
N ALA A 283 -7.93 -33.91 -35.77
CA ALA A 283 -6.49 -33.70 -35.59
C ALA A 283 -6.01 -33.74 -34.13
N LEU A 284 -6.90 -33.49 -33.16
CA LEU A 284 -6.60 -33.46 -31.72
C LEU A 284 -7.23 -34.63 -30.95
N ALA A 285 -8.10 -35.41 -31.59
CA ALA A 285 -8.89 -36.46 -30.95
C ALA A 285 -8.06 -37.63 -30.39
N GLY A 286 -6.79 -37.78 -30.78
CA GLY A 286 -5.88 -38.80 -30.23
C GLY A 286 -5.14 -38.39 -28.96
N VAL A 287 -5.22 -37.13 -28.52
CA VAL A 287 -4.40 -36.60 -27.42
C VAL A 287 -5.23 -36.47 -26.14
N GLU A 288 -5.14 -37.46 -25.26
CA GLU A 288 -5.92 -37.50 -24.00
C GLU A 288 -5.73 -36.26 -23.13
N ARG A 289 -4.52 -35.70 -23.07
CA ARG A 289 -4.24 -34.47 -22.32
C ARG A 289 -5.02 -33.27 -22.84
N LEU A 290 -5.19 -33.15 -24.16
CA LEU A 290 -5.97 -32.07 -24.77
C LEU A 290 -7.46 -32.28 -24.52
N LYS A 291 -7.95 -33.53 -24.50
CA LYS A 291 -9.33 -33.85 -24.11
C LYS A 291 -9.61 -33.45 -22.66
N ALA A 292 -8.71 -33.81 -21.74
CA ALA A 292 -8.83 -33.44 -20.33
C ALA A 292 -8.83 -31.92 -20.15
N LEU A 293 -7.91 -31.21 -20.81
CA LEU A 293 -7.86 -29.74 -20.78
C LEU A 293 -9.13 -29.11 -21.36
N ALA A 294 -9.65 -29.63 -22.46
CA ALA A 294 -10.89 -29.16 -23.07
C ALA A 294 -12.11 -29.41 -22.16
N GLY A 295 -12.14 -30.56 -21.46
CA GLY A 295 -13.15 -30.85 -20.43
C GLY A 295 -13.12 -29.84 -19.28
N LEU A 296 -11.93 -29.50 -18.78
CA LEU A 296 -11.76 -28.46 -17.77
C LEU A 296 -12.25 -27.09 -18.27
N CYS A 297 -11.89 -26.71 -19.49
CA CYS A 297 -12.34 -25.46 -20.11
C CYS A 297 -13.86 -25.38 -20.24
N ALA A 298 -14.51 -26.46 -20.67
CA ALA A 298 -15.97 -26.54 -20.76
C ALA A 298 -16.62 -26.34 -19.38
N ALA A 299 -16.10 -27.03 -18.37
CA ALA A 299 -16.60 -26.93 -17.00
C ALA A 299 -16.37 -25.53 -16.41
N LEU A 300 -15.24 -24.88 -16.70
CA LEU A 300 -14.97 -23.51 -16.28
C LEU A 300 -15.93 -22.50 -16.91
N GLN A 301 -16.27 -22.68 -18.20
CA GLN A 301 -17.25 -21.83 -18.89
C GLN A 301 -18.65 -21.99 -18.29
N GLU A 302 -19.08 -23.22 -17.99
CA GLU A 302 -20.37 -23.51 -17.37
C GLU A 302 -20.47 -22.91 -15.96
N VAL A 303 -19.46 -23.14 -15.11
CA VAL A 303 -19.44 -22.62 -13.74
C VAL A 303 -19.36 -21.09 -13.69
N ASN A 304 -18.77 -20.47 -14.72
CA ASN A 304 -18.66 -19.02 -14.81
C ASN A 304 -19.83 -18.35 -15.56
N ASP A 305 -20.75 -19.13 -16.14
CA ASP A 305 -21.85 -18.66 -16.99
C ASP A 305 -21.36 -17.67 -18.07
N GLY A 306 -20.24 -18.02 -18.73
CA GLY A 306 -19.58 -17.14 -19.70
C GLY A 306 -18.06 -17.29 -19.78
N PRO A 307 -17.34 -16.27 -20.31
CA PRO A 307 -15.89 -16.31 -20.47
C PRO A 307 -15.17 -16.63 -19.17
N PHE A 308 -14.11 -17.43 -19.20
CA PHE A 308 -13.38 -17.86 -17.99
C PHE A 308 -11.88 -17.57 -18.09
N ALA A 309 -11.23 -17.33 -16.95
CA ALA A 309 -9.79 -17.14 -16.88
C ALA A 309 -9.06 -18.45 -16.59
N LEU A 310 -8.03 -18.76 -17.37
CA LEU A 310 -7.17 -19.93 -17.16
C LEU A 310 -5.69 -19.57 -17.38
N GLY A 311 -4.88 -19.78 -16.34
CA GLY A 311 -3.42 -19.63 -16.41
C GLY A 311 -2.71 -20.97 -16.56
N CYS A 312 -1.53 -20.97 -17.20
CA CYS A 312 -0.75 -22.18 -17.46
C CYS A 312 -0.36 -22.95 -16.18
N ARG A 313 -0.19 -22.28 -15.04
CA ARG A 313 0.13 -22.95 -13.76
C ARG A 313 -1.01 -23.82 -13.25
N ARG A 314 -2.25 -23.32 -13.27
CA ARG A 314 -3.43 -24.07 -12.81
C ARG A 314 -3.78 -25.19 -13.78
N ALA A 315 -3.62 -24.94 -15.08
CA ALA A 315 -3.77 -25.99 -16.09
C ALA A 315 -2.72 -27.11 -15.90
N ALA A 316 -1.47 -26.76 -15.61
CA ALA A 316 -0.41 -27.72 -15.35
C ALA A 316 -0.68 -28.59 -14.11
N GLU A 317 -1.18 -27.98 -13.03
CA GLU A 317 -1.60 -28.68 -11.82
C GLU A 317 -2.71 -29.70 -12.10
N PHE A 318 -3.77 -29.29 -12.80
CA PHE A 318 -4.88 -30.18 -13.18
C PHE A 318 -4.41 -31.34 -14.08
N LEU A 319 -3.53 -31.07 -15.05
CA LEU A 319 -3.08 -32.06 -16.02
C LEU A 319 -1.92 -32.95 -15.50
N GLY A 320 -1.37 -32.67 -14.32
CA GLY A 320 -0.17 -33.35 -13.82
C GLY A 320 1.04 -33.17 -14.74
N THR A 321 1.24 -31.99 -15.32
CA THR A 321 2.32 -31.71 -16.30
C THR A 321 3.11 -30.45 -15.99
N SER A 322 4.10 -30.10 -16.83
CA SER A 322 4.88 -28.88 -16.66
C SER A 322 4.12 -27.63 -17.11
N LYS A 323 4.42 -26.47 -16.50
CA LYS A 323 3.86 -25.17 -16.91
C LYS A 323 4.06 -24.87 -18.40
N ASN A 324 5.17 -25.31 -19.00
CA ASN A 324 5.49 -25.07 -20.40
C ASN A 324 4.68 -25.98 -21.32
N THR A 325 4.44 -27.23 -20.90
CA THR A 325 3.58 -28.18 -21.62
C THR A 325 2.13 -27.67 -21.61
N ALA A 326 1.61 -27.30 -20.44
CA ALA A 326 0.26 -26.78 -20.32
C ALA A 326 0.05 -25.48 -21.11
N ALA A 327 1.05 -24.59 -21.16
CA ALA A 327 0.98 -23.40 -21.99
C ALA A 327 0.82 -23.74 -23.48
N ARG A 328 1.60 -24.69 -24.00
CA ARG A 328 1.49 -25.17 -25.39
C ARG A 328 0.16 -25.85 -25.66
N ASP A 329 -0.34 -26.65 -24.73
CA ASP A 329 -1.64 -27.32 -24.89
C ASP A 329 -2.79 -26.30 -25.00
N ILE A 330 -2.76 -25.22 -24.21
CA ILE A 330 -3.70 -24.11 -24.33
C ILE A 330 -3.58 -23.46 -25.71
N GLU A 331 -2.36 -23.18 -26.18
CA GLU A 331 -2.12 -22.60 -27.52
C GLU A 331 -2.62 -23.50 -28.65
N VAL A 332 -2.49 -24.83 -28.52
CA VAL A 332 -3.01 -25.80 -29.49
C VAL A 332 -4.54 -25.74 -29.55
N LEU A 333 -5.22 -25.68 -28.40
CA LEU A 333 -6.68 -25.55 -28.36
C LEU A 333 -7.16 -24.20 -28.95
N VAL A 334 -6.38 -23.13 -28.76
CA VAL A 334 -6.66 -21.83 -29.39
C VAL A 334 -6.47 -21.89 -30.90
N ALA A 335 -5.34 -22.46 -31.37
CA ALA A 335 -5.04 -22.58 -32.80
C ALA A 335 -6.05 -23.46 -33.54
N ALA A 336 -6.59 -24.49 -32.87
CA ALA A 336 -7.64 -25.34 -33.41
C ALA A 336 -9.06 -24.74 -33.31
N GLY A 337 -9.20 -23.50 -32.83
CA GLY A 337 -10.49 -22.81 -32.71
C GLY A 337 -11.41 -23.33 -31.60
N VAL A 338 -10.93 -24.26 -30.77
CA VAL A 338 -11.67 -24.80 -29.61
C VAL A 338 -11.81 -23.74 -28.53
N LEU A 339 -10.77 -22.92 -28.34
CA LEU A 339 -10.76 -21.77 -27.43
C LEU A 339 -10.57 -20.47 -28.21
N VAL A 340 -11.29 -19.42 -27.80
CA VAL A 340 -11.10 -18.06 -28.30
C VAL A 340 -10.68 -17.16 -27.15
N CYS A 341 -9.53 -16.52 -27.27
CA CYS A 341 -9.06 -15.54 -26.29
C CYS A 341 -9.87 -14.24 -26.42
N THR A 342 -10.65 -13.88 -25.40
CA THR A 342 -11.55 -12.71 -25.44
C THR A 342 -10.95 -11.46 -24.83
N LYS A 343 -10.00 -11.58 -23.90
CA LYS A 343 -9.24 -10.47 -23.32
C LYS A 343 -7.82 -10.89 -22.94
N THR A 344 -6.87 -9.97 -23.11
CA THR A 344 -5.49 -10.10 -22.63
C THR A 344 -5.18 -8.92 -21.73
N GLU A 345 -5.14 -9.11 -20.42
CA GLU A 345 -4.64 -8.08 -19.49
C GLU A 345 -3.28 -8.47 -18.93
N PHE A 346 -2.34 -7.51 -18.97
CA PHE A 346 -1.03 -7.64 -18.34
C PHE A 346 -1.08 -7.00 -16.95
N ILE A 347 -1.18 -7.82 -15.91
CA ILE A 347 -0.99 -7.35 -14.53
C ILE A 347 0.26 -8.01 -13.95
N LYS A 348 1.27 -7.19 -13.65
CA LYS A 348 2.45 -7.52 -12.82
C LYS A 348 3.04 -8.93 -13.07
N ALA A 349 3.44 -9.20 -14.31
CA ALA A 349 4.14 -10.43 -14.72
C ALA A 349 3.32 -11.74 -14.60
N GLN A 350 1.99 -11.68 -14.49
CA GLN A 350 1.11 -12.83 -14.66
C GLN A 350 0.09 -12.53 -15.78
N GLN A 351 0.19 -13.25 -16.90
CA GLN A 351 -0.84 -13.20 -17.95
C GLN A 351 -2.03 -14.05 -17.49
N ALA A 352 -3.11 -13.40 -17.06
CA ALA A 352 -4.41 -14.04 -16.99
C ALA A 352 -5.13 -13.72 -18.31
N ARG A 353 -5.31 -14.72 -19.15
CA ARG A 353 -6.09 -14.61 -20.39
C ARG A 353 -7.50 -15.14 -20.12
N GLU A 354 -8.50 -14.43 -20.65
CA GLU A 354 -9.89 -14.91 -20.65
C GLU A 354 -10.18 -15.64 -21.94
N TYR A 355 -10.89 -16.76 -21.82
CA TYR A 355 -11.26 -17.62 -22.95
C TYR A 355 -12.76 -17.84 -22.99
N VAL A 356 -13.28 -18.03 -24.20
CA VAL A 356 -14.57 -18.65 -24.47
C VAL A 356 -14.31 -19.94 -25.23
N MET A 357 -14.94 -21.02 -24.80
CA MET A 357 -14.94 -22.28 -25.53
C MET A 357 -15.99 -22.24 -26.62
N LYS A 358 -15.55 -22.48 -27.86
CA LYS A 358 -16.44 -22.73 -29.00
C LYS A 358 -16.59 -24.23 -29.14
N LEU A 359 -17.71 -24.76 -28.66
CA LEU A 359 -18.12 -26.10 -29.04
C LEU A 359 -18.43 -26.07 -30.54
N ALA A 360 -17.74 -26.88 -31.32
CA ALA A 360 -18.17 -27.16 -32.69
C ALA A 360 -19.55 -27.82 -32.58
N ILE A 361 -20.61 -27.05 -32.84
CA ILE A 361 -21.92 -27.63 -33.11
C ILE A 361 -21.73 -28.38 -34.43
N GLN A 362 -21.76 -29.70 -34.37
CA GLN A 362 -21.84 -30.53 -35.56
C GLN A 362 -23.22 -30.31 -36.19
N GLN A 363 -23.36 -29.28 -37.02
CA GLN A 363 -24.29 -29.32 -38.15
C GLN A 363 -23.48 -29.78 -39.34
N GLU A 364 -23.31 -31.09 -39.47
CA GLU A 364 -22.84 -31.71 -40.71
C GLU A 364 -23.12 -33.22 -40.67
N ILE A 365 -24.41 -33.58 -40.74
CA ILE A 365 -24.94 -34.71 -41.50
C ILE A 365 -26.29 -34.21 -42.07
N ASP A 366 -26.44 -34.28 -43.40
CA ASP A 366 -27.67 -34.14 -44.21
C ASP A 366 -27.69 -33.02 -45.27
N HIS A 367 -26.62 -32.87 -46.07
CA HIS A 367 -26.77 -32.35 -47.44
C HIS A 367 -25.80 -32.99 -48.46
N ALA A 368 -25.61 -34.30 -48.36
CA ALA A 368 -25.06 -35.11 -49.43
C ALA A 368 -25.74 -36.49 -49.47
N LEU A 369 -27.04 -36.49 -49.78
CA LEU A 369 -27.76 -37.57 -50.45
C LEU A 369 -28.81 -36.96 -51.37
#